data_AF-A0A3M8LQ04-F1
#
_entry.id   AF-A0A3M8LQ04-F1
#
_cell.length_a   1.000
_cell.length_b   1.000
_cell.length_c   1.000
_cell.angle_alpha   90.00
_cell.angle_beta   90.00
_cell.angle_gamma   90.00
#
_symmetry.space_group_name_H-M   'P 1'
#
loop_
_entity.id
_entity.type
_entity.pdbx_description
1 polymer ?
#
loop_
_entity_poly.entity_id
_entity_poly.type
_entity_poly.pdbx_seq_one_letter_code
_entity_poly.pdbx_strand_id
1 'polypeptide(L)'
;MMLDANGRQLSQLIVIDGIPARPEPGGAVAAAAELNRILTQEAPGGSVILTLERPGTATVTVADETWAHELQRSFGKVMPITGMFVAHDGGICALR
;
A
#
# COMPACT_ATOMS: atom_id res chain seq x y z
N MET A 1 -3.43 -4.10 3.23
CA MET A 1 -4.60 -5.00 3.33
C MET A 1 -4.78 -5.73 1.99
N MET A 2 -5.06 -7.03 2.01
CA MET A 2 -5.32 -7.83 0.80
C MET A 2 -6.82 -8.12 0.66
N LEU A 3 -7.31 -8.08 -0.57
CA LEU A 3 -8.70 -8.34 -0.91
C LEU A 3 -8.80 -9.54 -1.86
N ASP A 4 -9.86 -10.32 -1.73
CA ASP A 4 -10.22 -11.35 -2.71
C ASP A 4 -10.78 -10.74 -4.00
N ALA A 5 -11.06 -11.59 -4.99
CA ALA A 5 -11.62 -11.18 -6.28
C ALA A 5 -13.00 -10.49 -6.18
N ASN A 6 -13.69 -10.59 -5.04
CA ASN A 6 -14.97 -9.93 -4.76
C ASN A 6 -14.79 -8.65 -3.93
N GLY A 7 -13.54 -8.21 -3.69
CA GLY A 7 -13.24 -7.03 -2.87
C GLY A 7 -13.41 -7.26 -1.37
N ARG A 8 -13.48 -8.51 -0.91
CA ARG A 8 -13.58 -8.83 0.53
C ARG A 8 -12.19 -8.97 1.11
N GLN A 9 -11.98 -8.36 2.27
CA GLN A 9 -10.71 -8.46 2.97
C GLN A 9 -10.39 -9.92 3.33
N LEU A 10 -9.15 -10.34 3.05
CA LEU A 10 -8.60 -11.58 3.58
C LEU A 10 -8.34 -11.43 5.08
N SER A 11 -8.44 -12.54 5.84
CA SER A 11 -8.21 -12.53 7.29
C SER A 11 -6.83 -12.02 7.70
N GLN A 12 -5.87 -11.99 6.78
CA GLN A 12 -4.51 -11.51 7.02
C GLN A 12 -4.39 -9.99 6.83
N LEU A 13 -3.89 -9.31 7.86
CA LEU A 13 -3.39 -7.94 7.77
C LEU A 13 -1.86 -7.97 7.82
N ILE A 14 -1.22 -7.47 6.77
CA ILE A 14 0.25 -7.38 6.70
C ILE A 14 0.65 -5.95 7.05
N VAL A 15 1.39 -5.81 8.15
CA VAL A 15 1.99 -4.56 8.61
C VAL A 15 3.47 -4.59 8.23
N ILE A 16 3.95 -3.50 7.63
CA ILE A 16 5.37 -3.33 7.26
C ILE A 16 5.90 -2.13 8.05
N ASP A 17 6.69 -2.43 9.07
CA ASP A 17 7.31 -1.42 9.92
C ASP A 17 8.70 -1.03 9.43
N GLY A 18 9.23 0.08 9.96
CA GLY A 18 10.60 0.52 9.69
C GLY A 18 10.85 1.02 8.27
N ILE A 19 9.79 1.42 7.56
CA ILE A 19 9.94 2.06 6.24
C ILE A 19 10.61 3.43 6.38
N PRO A 20 11.43 3.85 5.40
CA PRO A 20 12.07 5.15 5.46
C PRO A 20 11.05 6.29 5.35
N ALA A 21 11.38 7.47 5.89
CA ALA A 21 10.52 8.65 5.82
C ALA A 21 10.21 9.08 4.37
N ARG A 22 11.09 8.73 3.42
CA ARG A 22 10.88 8.90 1.98
C ARG A 22 11.29 7.61 1.27
N PRO A 23 10.59 7.21 0.20
CA PRO A 23 10.97 6.03 -0.54
C PRO A 23 12.25 6.29 -1.34
N GLU A 24 13.02 5.25 -1.53
CA GLU A 24 14.01 5.18 -2.60
C GLU A 24 13.33 4.69 -3.88
N PRO A 25 13.73 5.20 -5.07
CA PRO A 25 13.17 4.71 -6.34
C PRO A 25 13.35 3.19 -6.48
N GLY A 26 12.24 2.46 -6.64
CA GLY A 26 12.24 1.00 -6.74
C GLY A 26 12.43 0.26 -5.42
N GLY A 27 12.54 0.96 -4.29
CA GLY A 27 12.72 0.36 -2.96
C GLY A 27 11.54 -0.53 -2.54
N ALA A 28 10.36 -0.32 -3.14
CA ALA A 28 9.17 -1.12 -2.84
C ALA A 28 8.99 -2.35 -3.76
N VAL A 29 9.84 -2.55 -4.78
CA VAL A 29 9.67 -3.61 -5.78
C VAL A 29 9.72 -5.01 -5.16
N ALA A 30 10.67 -5.26 -4.25
CA ALA A 30 10.80 -6.56 -3.60
C ALA A 30 9.57 -6.90 -2.74
N ALA A 31 9.08 -5.92 -1.97
CA ALA A 31 7.86 -6.08 -1.19
C ALA A 31 6.63 -6.32 -2.08
N ALA A 32 6.51 -5.57 -3.18
CA ALA A 32 5.43 -5.77 -4.15
C ALA A 32 5.45 -7.18 -4.76
N ALA A 33 6.63 -7.70 -5.12
CA ALA A 33 6.77 -9.05 -5.67
C ALA A 33 6.37 -10.13 -4.66
N GLU A 34 6.80 -10.00 -3.40
CA GLU A 34 6.47 -10.98 -2.37
C GLU A 34 4.98 -10.95 -1.99
N LEU A 35 4.40 -9.75 -1.86
CA LEU A 35 2.97 -9.60 -1.61
C LEU A 35 2.13 -10.11 -2.80
N ASN A 36 2.61 -9.95 -4.03
CA ASN A 36 1.94 -10.52 -5.21
C ASN A 36 1.92 -12.05 -5.15
N ARG A 37 3.04 -12.65 -4.72
CA ARG A 37 3.17 -14.10 -4.57
C ARG A 37 2.15 -14.63 -3.56
N ILE A 38 2.03 -13.97 -2.40
CA ILE A 38 1.04 -14.32 -1.37
C ILE A 38 -0.37 -14.16 -1.92
N LEU A 39 -0.67 -13.00 -2.53
CA LEU A 39 -2.00 -12.71 -3.06
C LEU A 39 -2.43 -13.73 -4.13
N THR A 40 -1.52 -14.11 -5.03
CA THR A 40 -1.79 -15.10 -6.08
C THR A 40 -2.05 -16.50 -5.51
N GLN A 41 -1.48 -16.84 -4.36
CA GLN A 41 -1.69 -18.12 -3.69
C GLN A 41 -3.01 -18.15 -2.92
N GLU A 42 -3.28 -17.10 -2.14
CA GLU A 42 -4.42 -17.06 -1.20
C GLU A 42 -5.71 -16.59 -1.87
N ALA A 43 -5.61 -15.66 -2.83
CA ALA A 43 -6.75 -15.08 -3.51
C ALA A 43 -6.44 -14.69 -4.97
N PRO A 44 -6.37 -15.69 -5.88
CA PRO A 44 -6.19 -15.44 -7.30
C PRO A 44 -7.19 -14.40 -7.83
N GLY A 45 -6.69 -13.36 -8.52
CA GLY A 45 -7.51 -12.25 -9.02
C GLY A 45 -7.86 -11.19 -7.97
N GLY A 46 -7.31 -11.29 -6.77
CA GLY A 46 -7.46 -10.31 -5.70
C GLY A 46 -6.69 -9.00 -5.95
N SER A 47 -6.76 -8.11 -4.97
CA SER A 47 -6.14 -6.79 -5.03
C SER A 47 -5.61 -6.34 -3.66
N VAL A 48 -5.01 -5.15 -3.60
CA VAL A 48 -4.53 -4.57 -2.35
C VAL A 48 -5.11 -3.19 -2.07
N ILE A 49 -5.26 -2.90 -0.78
CA ILE A 49 -5.34 -1.55 -0.25
C ILE A 49 -4.04 -1.26 0.50
N LEU A 50 -3.37 -0.16 0.15
CA LEU A 50 -2.12 0.29 0.75
C LEU A 50 -2.42 1.48 1.66
N THR A 51 -1.88 1.46 2.89
CA THR A 51 -2.05 2.54 3.85
C THR A 51 -0.70 2.87 4.46
N LEU A 52 -0.26 4.12 4.29
CA LEU A 52 0.92 4.66 4.96
C LEU A 52 0.49 5.22 6.30
N GLU A 53 1.15 4.83 7.38
CA GLU A 53 0.88 5.37 8.71
C GLU A 53 1.97 6.37 9.08
N ARG A 54 1.55 7.55 9.53
CA ARG A 54 2.45 8.53 10.14
C ARG A 54 1.73 9.37 11.20
N PRO A 55 2.44 9.83 12.24
CA PRO A 55 1.88 10.83 13.14
C PRO A 55 1.69 12.19 12.43
N GLY A 56 0.92 13.07 13.07
CA GLY A 56 0.77 14.46 12.67
C GLY A 56 -0.54 14.78 11.96
N THR A 57 -0.52 15.87 11.18
CA THR A 57 -1.74 16.49 10.67
C THR A 57 -2.32 15.77 9.46
N ALA A 58 -3.59 16.09 9.17
CA ALA A 58 -4.33 15.63 8.00
C ALA A 58 -3.82 16.19 6.66
N THR A 59 -2.89 17.16 6.69
CA THR A 59 -2.32 17.73 5.48
C THR A 59 -1.46 16.68 4.78
N VAL A 60 -1.80 16.35 3.53
CA VAL A 60 -0.96 15.52 2.66
C VAL A 60 0.37 16.23 2.43
N THR A 61 1.46 15.52 2.66
CA THR A 61 2.82 16.04 2.55
C THR A 61 3.49 15.58 1.26
N VAL A 62 4.57 16.25 0.88
CA VAL A 62 5.42 15.83 -0.25
C VAL A 62 5.94 14.40 -0.05
N ALA A 63 6.21 13.98 1.19
CA ALA A 63 6.64 12.62 1.49
C ALA A 63 5.54 11.59 1.19
N ASP A 64 4.28 11.91 1.55
CA ASP A 64 3.12 11.06 1.25
C ASP A 64 2.93 10.90 -0.27
N GLU A 65 3.04 12.00 -1.01
CA GLU A 65 2.96 11.99 -2.49
C GLU A 65 4.10 11.19 -3.12
N THR A 66 5.32 11.33 -2.59
CA THR A 66 6.49 10.59 -3.10
C THR A 66 6.29 9.09 -2.88
N TRP A 67 5.80 8.70 -1.70
CA TRP A 67 5.43 7.32 -1.42
C TRP A 67 4.29 6.83 -2.31
N ALA A 68 3.24 7.63 -2.52
CA ALA A 68 2.15 7.28 -3.42
C ALA A 68 2.66 6.92 -4.82
N HIS A 69 3.56 7.74 -5.37
CA HIS A 69 4.17 7.48 -6.67
C HIS A 69 5.02 6.20 -6.70
N GLU A 70 5.85 5.96 -5.69
CA GLU A 70 6.66 4.74 -5.60
C GLU A 70 5.76 3.50 -5.49
N LEU A 71 4.76 3.52 -4.61
CA LEU A 71 3.82 2.42 -4.43
C LEU A 71 3.05 2.14 -5.72
N GLN A 72 2.52 3.17 -6.39
CA GLN A 72 1.84 3.00 -7.67
C GLN A 72 2.76 2.38 -8.73
N ARG A 73 4.03 2.78 -8.78
CA ARG A 73 5.02 2.25 -9.74
C ARG A 73 5.45 0.82 -9.44
N SER A 74 5.54 0.46 -8.18
CA SER A 74 6.06 -0.85 -7.74
C SER A 74 4.95 -1.89 -7.65
N PHE A 75 3.81 -1.55 -7.06
CA PHE A 75 2.67 -2.46 -6.89
C PHE A 75 1.79 -2.52 -8.14
N GLY A 76 1.51 -1.38 -8.77
CA GLY A 76 0.59 -1.31 -9.91
C GLY A 76 1.03 -2.08 -11.15
N LYS A 77 2.29 -2.54 -11.18
CA LYS A 77 2.82 -3.43 -12.23
C LYS A 77 2.52 -4.91 -12.02
N VAL A 78 2.28 -5.32 -10.78
CA VAL A 78 2.21 -6.74 -10.40
C VAL A 78 0.85 -7.13 -9.85
N MET A 79 0.10 -6.20 -9.26
CA MET A 79 -1.24 -6.46 -8.73
C MET A 79 -2.14 -5.20 -8.81
N PRO A 80 -3.48 -5.36 -8.83
CA PRO A 80 -4.39 -4.23 -8.76
C PRO A 80 -4.33 -3.54 -7.39
N ILE A 81 -4.34 -2.21 -7.40
CA ILE A 81 -4.47 -1.37 -6.21
C ILE A 81 -5.91 -0.85 -6.16
N THR A 82 -6.69 -1.28 -5.18
CA THR A 82 -8.08 -0.83 -4.97
C THR A 82 -8.13 0.51 -4.24
N GLY A 83 -7.14 0.79 -3.39
CA GLY A 83 -7.06 2.05 -2.68
C GLY A 83 -5.69 2.30 -2.10
N MET A 84 -5.34 3.58 -1.98
CA MET A 84 -4.11 4.04 -1.37
C MET A 84 -4.42 5.20 -0.44
N PHE A 85 -3.93 5.11 0.79
CA PHE A 85 -4.32 6.03 1.87
C PHE A 85 -3.11 6.43 2.71
N VAL A 86 -3.23 7.56 3.39
CA VAL A 86 -2.42 7.92 4.54
C VAL A 86 -3.30 7.93 5.79
N ALA A 87 -2.86 7.24 6.84
CA ALA A 87 -3.42 7.31 8.18
C ALA A 87 -2.59 8.29 9.02
N HIS A 88 -3.27 9.19 9.71
CA HIS A 88 -2.70 10.25 10.55
C HIS A 88 -3.55 10.44 11.81
N ASP A 89 -3.10 11.29 12.75
CA ASP A 89 -3.74 11.42 14.08
C ASP A 89 -5.24 11.79 14.01
N GLY A 90 -5.60 12.58 13.00
CA GLY A 90 -6.97 12.98 12.71
C GLY A 90 -7.83 12.04 11.85
N GLY A 91 -7.32 10.88 11.40
CA GLY A 91 -8.08 9.93 10.57
C GLY A 91 -7.33 9.41 9.33
N ILE A 92 -8.05 9.19 8.24
CA ILE A 92 -7.50 8.67 6.98
C ILE A 92 -7.80 9.60 5.80
N CYS A 93 -6.84 9.75 4.91
CA CYS A 93 -6.97 10.51 3.66
C CYS A 93 -6.58 9.64 2.47
N ALA A 94 -7.32 9.74 1.37
CA ALA A 94 -6.97 9.06 0.12
C ALA A 94 -5.76 9.74 -0.55
N LEU A 95 -4.82 8.93 -1.03
CA LEU A 95 -3.72 9.35 -1.90
C LEU A 95 -4.12 9.08 -3.36
N ARG A 96 -3.67 9.94 -4.26
CA ARG A 96 -3.94 9.85 -5.70
C ARG A 96 -2.69 9.47 -6.47
#